data_AF-W2LW62-F1
#
_entry.id   AF-W2LW62-F1
#
_cell.length_a   1.000
_cell.length_b   1.000
_cell.length_c   1.000
_cell.angle_alpha   90.00
_cell.angle_beta   90.00
_cell.angle_gamma   90.00
#
_symmetry.space_group_name_H-M   'P 1'
#
loop_
_entity.id
_entity.type
_entity.pdbx_description
1 polymer ?
#
loop_
_entity_poly.entity_id
_entity_poly.type
_entity_poly.pdbx_seq_one_letter_code
_entity_poly.pdbx_strand_id
1 'polypeptide(L)'
;MTDKAMHEKDVLMEAWLNARQPLCKWHVETWLKKHCLRLGGLGKVETQELKVIMMGLVNAQSQQEYDDLKEKLLDKLGNDTENFLY
;
A
#
# COMPACT_ATOMS: atom_id res chain seq x y z
N MET A 1 -10.37 -4.67 17.07
CA MET A 1 -10.01 -5.06 15.69
C MET A 1 -11.28 -5.64 15.06
N THR A 2 -11.86 -5.00 14.06
CA THR A 2 -13.11 -5.47 13.42
C THR A 2 -12.91 -5.57 11.92
N ASP A 3 -13.44 -6.63 11.31
CA ASP A 3 -13.18 -7.07 9.93
C ASP A 3 -14.34 -6.74 8.98
N LYS A 4 -15.25 -5.83 9.33
CA LYS A 4 -16.34 -5.43 8.43
C LYS A 4 -16.53 -3.94 8.34
N ALA A 5 -16.68 -3.50 7.09
CA ALA A 5 -17.05 -2.16 6.69
C ALA A 5 -18.36 -1.74 7.38
N MET A 6 -18.26 -0.88 8.38
CA MET A 6 -19.42 -0.22 8.99
C MET A 6 -19.71 1.06 8.22
N HIS A 7 -20.96 1.20 7.77
CA HIS A 7 -21.58 2.46 7.33
C HIS A 7 -21.80 3.45 8.49
N GLU A 8 -21.00 3.37 9.56
CA GLU A 8 -21.01 4.32 10.69
C GLU A 8 -19.95 5.43 10.52
N LYS A 9 -19.55 5.70 9.26
CA LYS A 9 -18.49 6.67 8.97
C LYS A 9 -18.82 8.09 9.44
N ASP A 10 -20.09 8.48 9.47
CA ASP A 10 -20.46 9.86 9.81
C ASP A 10 -20.61 10.07 11.33
N VAL A 11 -21.25 9.13 12.04
CA VAL A 11 -21.45 9.23 13.50
C VAL A 11 -20.12 9.12 14.27
N LEU A 12 -19.18 8.32 13.77
CA LEU A 12 -17.87 8.14 14.41
C LEU A 12 -16.90 9.31 14.15
N MET A 13 -17.12 10.10 13.09
CA MET A 13 -16.28 11.26 12.75
C MET A 13 -16.52 12.45 13.70
N GLU A 14 -17.77 12.64 14.14
CA GLU A 14 -18.13 13.73 15.05
C GLU A 14 -17.71 13.47 16.51
N ALA A 15 -17.70 12.22 16.95
CA ALA A 15 -17.40 11.88 18.35
C ALA A 15 -15.90 11.69 18.64
N TRP A 16 -15.08 11.28 17.66
CA TRP A 16 -13.67 10.94 17.86
C TRP A 16 -12.77 11.37 16.68
N LEU A 17 -12.25 12.61 16.74
CA LEU A 17 -11.27 13.16 15.79
C LEU A 17 -9.99 12.32 15.60
N ASN A 18 -9.72 11.36 16.51
CA ASN A 18 -8.52 10.51 16.49
C ASN A 18 -8.80 9.03 16.22
N ALA A 19 -10.06 8.61 16.02
CA ALA A 19 -10.38 7.22 15.70
C ALA A 19 -10.20 6.93 14.21
N ARG A 20 -9.00 7.23 13.66
CA ARG A 20 -8.55 6.60 12.41
C ARG A 20 -8.40 5.13 12.77
N GLN A 21 -9.35 4.25 12.44
CA GLN A 21 -9.12 2.83 12.60
C GLN A 21 -7.87 2.50 11.77
N PRO A 22 -6.71 2.22 12.38
CA PRO A 22 -5.56 1.86 11.60
C PRO A 22 -5.95 0.54 10.94
N LEU A 23 -6.03 0.53 9.62
CA LEU A 23 -6.12 -0.74 8.90
C LEU A 23 -4.99 -1.60 9.45
N CYS A 24 -5.31 -2.83 9.86
CA CYS A 24 -4.25 -3.69 10.34
C CYS A 24 -3.28 -3.93 9.18
N LYS A 25 -2.02 -4.21 9.52
CA LYS A 25 -0.95 -4.46 8.54
C LYS A 25 -1.40 -5.41 7.42
N TRP A 26 -2.13 -6.46 7.78
CA TRP A 26 -2.67 -7.43 6.82
C TRP A 26 -3.68 -6.83 5.83
N HIS A 27 -4.58 -5.94 6.27
CA HIS A 27 -5.52 -5.26 5.37
C HIS A 27 -4.77 -4.33 4.40
N VAL A 28 -3.75 -3.62 4.87
CA VAL A 28 -2.91 -2.75 4.03
C VAL A 28 -2.17 -3.57 2.97
N GLU A 29 -1.49 -4.65 3.37
CA GLU A 29 -0.79 -5.55 2.46
C GLU A 29 -1.73 -6.19 1.42
N THR A 30 -2.92 -6.60 1.84
CA THR A 30 -3.92 -7.22 0.96
C THR A 30 -4.47 -6.22 -0.06
N TRP A 31 -4.75 -4.99 0.38
CA TRP A 31 -5.23 -3.91 -0.49
C TRP A 31 -4.16 -3.52 -1.51
N LEU A 32 -2.91 -3.34 -1.09
CA LEU A 32 -1.78 -3.03 -1.97
C LEU A 32 -1.52 -4.12 -3.00
N LYS A 33 -1.56 -5.40 -2.62
CA LYS A 33 -1.43 -6.52 -3.58
C LYS A 33 -2.50 -6.49 -4.69
N LYS A 34 -3.73 -6.05 -4.36
CA LYS A 34 -4.81 -5.87 -5.35
C LYS A 34 -4.58 -4.64 -6.23
N HIS A 35 -3.90 -3.61 -5.74
CA HIS A 35 -3.57 -2.42 -6.51
C HIS A 35 -2.41 -2.64 -7.47
N CYS A 36 -1.35 -3.34 -7.07
CA CYS A 36 -0.28 -3.74 -7.99
C CYS A 36 -0.82 -4.47 -9.23
N LEU A 37 -1.83 -5.35 -9.05
CA LEU A 37 -2.49 -6.06 -10.15
C LEU A 37 -3.29 -5.15 -11.09
N ARG A 38 -3.82 -4.05 -10.57
CA ARG A 38 -4.80 -3.21 -11.27
C ARG A 38 -4.15 -2.00 -11.92
N LEU A 39 -3.15 -1.42 -11.26
CA LEU A 39 -2.50 -0.16 -11.61
C LEU A 39 -1.07 -0.35 -12.11
N GLY A 40 -0.46 -1.52 -11.87
CA GLY A 40 0.92 -1.75 -12.29
C GLY A 40 1.10 -1.71 -13.80
N GLY A 41 0.12 -2.15 -14.58
CA GLY A 41 0.25 -2.19 -16.05
C GLY A 41 1.33 -3.15 -16.56
N LEU A 42 1.91 -3.98 -15.68
CA LEU A 42 3.03 -4.86 -15.94
C LEU A 42 2.59 -6.31 -16.25
N GLY A 43 3.49 -7.12 -16.80
CA GLY A 43 3.27 -8.55 -16.98
C GLY A 43 3.08 -9.31 -15.65
N LYS A 44 2.66 -10.58 -15.72
CA LYS A 44 2.41 -11.40 -14.51
C LYS A 44 3.65 -11.52 -13.61
N VAL A 45 4.83 -11.69 -14.19
CA VAL A 45 6.10 -11.85 -13.47
C VAL A 45 6.49 -10.54 -12.79
N GLU A 46 6.53 -9.47 -13.55
CA GLU A 46 6.85 -8.12 -13.06
C GLU A 46 5.87 -7.62 -12.00
N THR A 47 4.59 -7.97 -12.11
CA THR A 47 3.58 -7.67 -11.08
C THR A 47 3.84 -8.42 -9.77
N GLN A 48 4.43 -9.63 -9.81
CA GLN A 48 4.82 -10.32 -8.58
C GLN A 48 6.01 -9.62 -7.91
N GLU A 49 7.01 -9.20 -8.69
CA GLU A 49 8.14 -8.42 -8.18
C GLU A 49 7.66 -7.10 -7.56
N LEU A 50 6.75 -6.40 -8.23
CA LEU A 50 6.13 -5.16 -7.73
C LEU A 50 5.43 -5.37 -6.39
N LYS A 51 4.70 -6.49 -6.23
CA LYS A 51 4.07 -6.84 -4.95
C LYS A 51 5.10 -7.05 -3.86
N VAL A 52 6.22 -7.73 -4.15
CA VAL A 52 7.27 -7.97 -3.16
C VAL A 52 7.89 -6.65 -2.70
N ILE A 53 8.22 -5.76 -3.63
CA ILE A 53 8.77 -4.42 -3.31
C ILE A 53 7.78 -3.63 -2.45
N MET A 54 6.50 -3.60 -2.84
CA MET A 54 5.46 -2.90 -2.11
C MET A 54 5.26 -3.48 -0.69
N MET A 55 5.39 -4.79 -0.51
CA MET A 55 5.31 -5.40 0.83
C MET A 55 6.55 -5.08 1.65
N GLY A 56 7.72 -5.06 1.03
CA GLY A 56 8.95 -4.57 1.65
C GLY A 56 8.76 -3.16 2.21
N LEU A 57 8.20 -2.22 1.43
CA LEU A 57 7.97 -0.84 1.87
C LEU A 57 7.08 -0.74 3.11
N VAL A 58 5.98 -1.52 3.15
CA VAL A 58 5.08 -1.57 4.32
C VAL A 58 5.75 -2.19 5.55
N ASN A 59 6.76 -3.04 5.32
CA ASN A 59 7.45 -3.81 6.36
C ASN A 59 8.80 -3.22 6.75
N ALA A 60 9.26 -2.16 6.08
CA ALA A 60 10.58 -1.58 6.27
C ALA A 60 10.79 -1.20 7.73
N GLN A 61 11.92 -1.63 8.29
CA GLN A 61 12.27 -1.39 9.70
C GLN A 61 13.21 -0.21 9.86
N SER A 62 13.72 0.34 8.76
CA SER A 62 14.60 1.51 8.76
C SER A 62 14.29 2.44 7.60
N GLN A 63 14.66 3.71 7.76
CA GLN A 63 14.53 4.72 6.71
C GLN A 63 15.35 4.35 5.47
N GLN A 64 16.57 3.85 5.66
CA GLN A 64 17.43 3.39 4.56
C GLN A 64 16.78 2.27 3.74
N GLU A 65 16.23 1.25 4.42
CA GLU A 65 15.54 0.15 3.76
C GLU A 65 14.31 0.64 2.98
N TYR A 66 13.57 1.59 3.53
CA TYR A 66 12.44 2.21 2.85
C TYR A 66 12.88 2.96 1.59
N ASP A 67 13.93 3.77 1.68
CA ASP A 67 14.43 4.57 0.56
C ASP A 67 15.00 3.66 -0.56
N ASP A 68 15.78 2.64 -0.21
CA ASP A 68 16.30 1.65 -1.17
C ASP A 68 15.17 0.91 -1.91
N LEU A 69 14.09 0.57 -1.21
CA LEU A 69 12.91 -0.08 -1.80
C LEU A 69 12.09 0.88 -2.65
N LYS A 70 12.07 2.17 -2.30
CA LYS A 70 11.37 3.21 -3.05
C LYS A 70 12.05 3.48 -4.39
N GLU A 71 13.38 3.46 -4.43
CA GLU A 71 14.14 3.54 -5.69
C GLU A 71 13.87 2.32 -6.58
N LYS A 72 13.85 1.12 -6.01
CA LYS A 72 13.49 -0.12 -6.75
C LYS A 72 12.07 -0.10 -7.29
N LEU A 73 11.13 0.49 -6.52
CA LEU A 73 9.76 0.68 -6.97
C LEU A 73 9.71 1.58 -8.21
N LEU A 74 10.40 2.72 -8.16
CA LEU A 74 10.44 3.67 -9.27
C LEU A 74 11.06 3.08 -10.53
N ASP A 75 12.19 2.36 -10.39
CA ASP A 75 12.82 1.63 -11.49
C ASP A 75 11.84 0.66 -12.16
N LYS A 76 11.09 -0.11 -11.35
CA LYS A 76 10.07 -1.04 -11.86
C LYS A 76 8.87 -0.39 -12.50
N LEU A 77 8.56 0.86 -12.17
CA LEU A 77 7.52 1.64 -12.82
C LEU A 77 8.05 2.39 -14.05
N GLY A 78 9.29 2.14 -14.48
CA GLY A 78 9.89 2.78 -15.64
C GLY A 78 10.32 4.23 -15.38
N ASN A 79 10.64 4.56 -14.13
CA ASN A 79 10.92 5.91 -13.65
C ASN A 79 9.75 6.90 -13.79
N ASP A 80 8.53 6.38 -13.87
CA ASP A 80 7.31 7.17 -13.90
C ASP A 80 6.91 7.60 -12.48
N THR A 81 7.26 8.84 -12.11
CA THR A 81 6.88 9.42 -10.82
C THR A 81 5.41 9.85 -10.77
N GLU A 82 4.70 9.87 -11.89
CA GLU A 82 3.27 10.19 -11.95
C GLU A 82 2.40 8.92 -11.87
N ASN A 83 3.02 7.74 -11.80
CA ASN A 83 2.33 6.49 -11.66
C ASN A 83 1.55 6.44 -10.34
N PHE A 84 0.29 5.99 -10.37
CA PHE A 84 -0.57 5.88 -9.19
C PHE A 84 -0.03 4.98 -8.06
N LEU A 85 1.03 4.21 -8.32
CA LEU A 85 1.70 3.36 -7.33
C LEU A 85 2.96 3.98 -6.72
N TYR A 86 3.48 5.09 -7.25
CA TYR A 86 4.64 5.82 -6.72
C TYR A 86 4.20 6.99 -5.81
#